data_AF-A0A9P5ZLJ8-F1
#
_entry.id   AF-A0A9P5ZLJ8-F1
#
_cell.length_a   1.000
_cell.length_b   1.000
_cell.length_c   1.000
_cell.angle_alpha   90.00
_cell.angle_beta   90.00
_cell.angle_gamma   90.00
#
_symmetry.space_group_name_H-M   'P 1'
#
loop_
_entity.id
_entity.type
_entity.pdbx_description
1 polymer ?
#
loop_
_entity_poly.entity_id
_entity_poly.type
_entity_poly.pdbx_seq_one_letter_code
_entity_poly.pdbx_strand_id
1 'polypeptide(L)'
;MADFVQNLDPSKLVLGGTALSFLLSPFAAPPYNLPIFLFGIYAQENTEGVQSLQTFTALLGISHFFDVLWMMNNEQQGFVKFMTVVLLLLKIPVFFAFGLTLRQRGAQFSGLGIRGGDLSGATGVFCL
;
A
#
# COMPACT_ATOMS: atom_id res chain seq x y z
N MET A 1 -4.87 -19.65 -13.53
CA MET A 1 -4.83 -18.89 -12.25
C MET A 1 -3.92 -17.68 -12.30
N ALA A 2 -2.86 -17.68 -13.13
CA ALA A 2 -2.06 -16.49 -13.41
C ALA A 2 -2.89 -15.36 -14.04
N ASP A 3 -3.85 -15.69 -14.93
CA ASP A 3 -4.67 -14.70 -15.65
C ASP A 3 -5.59 -13.87 -14.75
N PHE A 4 -6.04 -14.39 -13.61
CA PHE A 4 -6.89 -13.64 -12.67
C PHE A 4 -6.10 -12.62 -11.87
N VAL A 5 -4.85 -12.96 -11.54
CA VAL A 5 -3.88 -12.05 -10.91
C VAL A 5 -3.36 -11.03 -11.92
N GLN A 6 -3.28 -11.39 -13.20
CA GLN A 6 -2.88 -10.51 -14.31
C GLN A 6 -3.99 -9.55 -14.77
N ASN A 7 -5.27 -9.96 -14.64
CA ASN A 7 -6.44 -9.12 -14.94
C ASN A 7 -6.90 -8.23 -13.76
N LEU A 8 -6.32 -8.40 -12.57
CA LEU A 8 -6.45 -7.44 -11.46
C LEU A 8 -5.58 -6.23 -11.78
N ASP A 9 -6.03 -5.44 -12.75
CA ASP A 9 -5.40 -4.21 -13.17
C ASP A 9 -5.28 -3.29 -11.94
N PRO A 10 -4.05 -3.02 -11.46
CA PRO A 10 -3.84 -2.28 -10.24
C PRO A 10 -4.46 -0.88 -10.33
N SER A 11 -4.71 -0.33 -11.52
CA SER A 11 -5.41 0.95 -11.71
C SER A 11 -6.85 0.88 -11.21
N LYS A 12 -7.55 -0.22 -11.47
CA LYS A 12 -8.95 -0.39 -11.03
C LYS A 12 -9.05 -0.58 -9.53
N LEU A 13 -8.07 -1.25 -8.92
CA LEU A 13 -8.03 -1.43 -7.46
C LEU A 13 -7.83 -0.10 -6.74
N VAL A 14 -6.91 0.75 -7.22
CA VAL A 14 -6.72 2.09 -6.64
C VAL A 14 -7.97 2.93 -6.83
N LEU A 15 -8.55 2.94 -8.02
CA LEU A 15 -9.72 3.75 -8.33
C LEU A 15 -10.91 3.34 -7.44
N GLY A 16 -11.11 2.03 -7.23
CA GLY A 16 -12.08 1.52 -6.26
C GLY A 16 -11.79 1.97 -4.82
N GLY A 17 -10.52 1.94 -4.40
CA GLY A 17 -10.08 2.46 -3.09
C GLY A 17 -10.26 3.97 -2.93
N THR A 18 -10.00 4.75 -3.97
CA THR A 18 -10.23 6.20 -4.03
C THR A 18 -11.71 6.51 -3.94
N ALA A 19 -12.55 5.79 -4.70
CA ALA A 19 -14.00 5.97 -4.66
C ALA A 19 -14.57 5.64 -3.27
N LEU A 20 -14.15 4.53 -2.66
CA LEU A 20 -14.54 4.17 -1.30
C LEU A 20 -14.06 5.21 -0.26
N SER A 21 -12.82 5.68 -0.38
CA SER A 21 -12.27 6.71 0.51
C SER A 21 -12.96 8.06 0.35
N PHE A 22 -13.41 8.39 -0.86
CA PHE A 22 -14.21 9.58 -1.13
C PHE A 22 -15.62 9.45 -0.55
N LEU A 23 -16.28 8.31 -0.71
CA LEU A 23 -17.58 8.04 -0.11
C LEU A 23 -17.51 8.03 1.42
N LEU A 24 -16.36 7.69 2.00
CA LEU A 24 -16.12 7.70 3.44
C LEU A 24 -15.65 9.05 4.00
N SER A 25 -15.19 9.96 3.14
CA SER A 25 -14.76 11.32 3.50
C SER A 25 -15.77 12.15 4.32
N PRO A 26 -17.10 12.12 4.02
CA PRO A 26 -18.08 12.85 4.84
C PRO A 26 -18.37 12.17 6.19
N PHE A 27 -17.91 10.95 6.41
CA PHE A 27 -18.09 10.21 7.66
C PHE A 27 -16.85 10.33 8.54
N ALA A 28 -16.96 9.90 9.80
CA ALA A 28 -15.82 9.79 10.69
C ALA A 28 -14.87 8.70 10.19
N ALA A 29 -14.07 8.98 9.17
CA ALA A 29 -13.09 8.08 8.58
C ALA A 29 -11.69 8.73 8.66
N PRO A 30 -10.61 7.95 8.53
CA PRO A 30 -9.29 8.51 8.62
C PRO A 30 -8.99 9.42 7.42
N PRO A 31 -8.73 10.74 7.64
CA PRO A 31 -8.64 11.73 6.57
C PRO A 31 -7.41 11.53 5.66
N TYR A 32 -6.42 10.77 6.12
CA TYR A 32 -5.20 10.45 5.37
C TYR A 32 -5.43 9.37 4.29
N ASN A 33 -6.52 8.61 4.31
CA ASN A 33 -6.76 7.56 3.31
C ASN A 33 -6.94 8.14 1.90
N LEU A 34 -7.74 9.19 1.76
CA LEU A 34 -8.03 9.84 0.48
C LEU A 34 -6.78 10.38 -0.25
N PRO A 35 -5.91 11.20 0.37
CA PRO A 35 -4.70 11.67 -0.28
C PRO A 35 -3.72 10.54 -0.63
N ILE A 36 -3.65 9.47 0.17
CA ILE A 36 -2.80 8.30 -0.14
C ILE A 36 -3.29 7.59 -1.41
N PHE A 37 -4.59 7.34 -1.54
CA PHE A 37 -5.14 6.70 -2.74
C PHE A 37 -5.02 7.58 -3.99
N LEU A 38 -5.19 8.90 -3.87
CA LEU A 38 -4.90 9.85 -4.96
C LEU A 38 -3.44 9.80 -5.39
N PHE A 39 -2.50 9.74 -4.43
CA PHE A 39 -1.08 9.53 -4.74
C PHE A 39 -0.83 8.18 -5.43
N GLY A 40 -1.62 7.16 -5.11
CA GLY A 40 -1.61 5.87 -5.80
C GLY A 40 -2.00 5.95 -7.28
N ILE A 41 -3.00 6.78 -7.63
CA ILE A 41 -3.39 7.01 -9.03
C ILE A 41 -2.22 7.65 -9.77
N TYR A 42 -1.65 8.71 -9.19
CA TYR A 42 -0.49 9.41 -9.75
C TYR A 42 0.72 8.48 -9.93
N ALA A 43 1.04 7.66 -8.92
CA ALA A 43 2.17 6.73 -8.96
C ALA A 43 1.99 5.63 -10.04
N GLN A 44 0.76 5.31 -10.41
CA GLN A 44 0.50 4.39 -11.51
C GLN A 44 0.64 5.03 -12.88
N GLU A 45 0.11 6.24 -13.06
CA GLU A 45 0.26 6.99 -14.32
C GLU A 45 1.74 7.31 -14.62
N ASN A 46 2.54 7.54 -13.57
CA ASN A 46 3.98 7.77 -13.71
C ASN A 46 4.75 6.46 -13.72
N THR A 47 4.74 5.75 -14.85
CA THR A 47 5.38 4.44 -15.00
C THR A 47 6.91 4.45 -14.84
N GLU A 48 7.56 5.59 -15.07
CA GLU A 48 9.01 5.80 -14.94
C GLU A 48 9.45 6.02 -13.48
N GLY A 49 8.51 6.43 -12.62
CA GLY A 49 8.74 6.72 -11.21
C GLY A 49 8.77 5.47 -10.34
N VAL A 50 9.89 4.76 -10.31
CA VAL A 50 10.03 3.61 -9.41
C VAL A 50 10.01 4.05 -7.93
N GLN A 51 10.58 5.21 -7.64
CA GLN A 51 10.61 5.81 -6.29
C GLN A 51 9.21 6.22 -5.78
N SER A 52 8.33 6.74 -6.65
CA SER A 52 6.96 7.11 -6.27
C SER A 52 6.13 5.87 -5.94
N LEU A 53 6.32 4.78 -6.69
CA LEU A 53 5.66 3.50 -6.43
C LEU A 53 6.14 2.87 -5.09
N GLN A 54 7.44 2.98 -4.77
CA GLN A 54 7.99 2.53 -3.48
C GLN A 54 7.44 3.37 -2.32
N THR A 55 7.45 4.69 -2.48
CA THR A 55 6.92 5.64 -1.49
C THR A 55 5.43 5.38 -1.25
N PHE A 56 4.64 5.16 -2.30
CA PHE A 56 3.21 4.83 -2.17
C PHE A 56 3.02 3.52 -1.42
N THR A 57 3.78 2.48 -1.75
CA THR A 57 3.66 1.16 -1.11
C THR A 57 4.04 1.22 0.37
N ALA A 58 5.08 1.99 0.71
CA ALA A 58 5.48 2.23 2.10
C ALA A 58 4.41 3.02 2.87
N LEU A 59 3.90 4.11 2.30
CA LEU A 59 2.80 4.91 2.87
C LEU A 59 1.54 4.07 3.07
N LEU A 60 1.17 3.26 2.08
CA LEU A 60 0.00 2.39 2.14
C LEU A 60 0.17 1.33 3.23
N GLY A 61 1.36 0.73 3.35
CA GLY A 61 1.71 -0.19 4.43
C GLY A 61 1.59 0.44 5.81
N ILE A 62 2.19 1.62 6.02
CA ILE A 62 2.11 2.35 7.30
C ILE A 62 0.65 2.77 7.59
N SER A 63 -0.08 3.23 6.57
CA SER A 63 -1.48 3.63 6.71
C SER A 63 -2.38 2.49 7.15
N HIS A 64 -2.01 1.24 6.86
CA HIS A 64 -2.77 0.06 7.28
C HIS A 64 -2.74 -0.09 8.81
N PHE A 65 -1.57 0.11 9.43
CA PHE A 65 -1.44 0.10 10.89
C PHE A 65 -2.13 1.30 11.53
N PHE A 66 -2.01 2.48 10.91
CA PHE A 66 -2.68 3.68 11.39
C PHE A 66 -4.21 3.56 11.35
N ASP A 67 -4.78 2.85 10.36
CA ASP A 67 -6.22 2.58 10.28
C ASP A 67 -6.71 1.79 11.50
N VAL A 68 -5.95 0.78 11.92
CA VAL A 68 -6.26 -0.03 13.12
C VAL A 68 -6.20 0.82 14.39
N LEU A 69 -5.16 1.65 14.53
CA LEU A 69 -5.03 2.55 15.70
C LEU A 69 -6.14 3.60 15.75
N TRP A 70 -6.54 4.14 14.59
CA TRP A 70 -7.60 5.13 14.50
C TRP A 70 -8.95 4.49 14.91
N MET A 71 -9.20 3.25 14.49
CA MET A 71 -10.41 2.48 14.82
C MET A 71 -10.50 2.10 16.31
N MET A 72 -9.37 1.99 17.01
CA MET A 72 -9.32 1.80 18.46
C MET A 72 -9.61 3.08 19.25
N ASN A 73 -9.32 4.25 18.69
CA ASN A 73 -9.47 5.54 19.38
C ASN A 73 -10.79 6.26 19.09
N ASN A 74 -11.49 5.92 18.00
CA ASN A 74 -12.72 6.61 17.60
C ASN A 74 -13.95 5.70 17.67
N GLU A 75 -14.98 6.16 18.38
CA GLU A 75 -16.29 5.52 18.43
C GLU A 75 -17.08 5.86 17.16
N GLN A 76 -17.01 4.99 16.16
CA GLN A 76 -17.78 5.12 14.90
C GLN A 76 -19.14 4.39 14.98
N GLN A 77 -20.12 4.86 14.21
CA GLN A 77 -21.34 4.09 13.93
C GLN A 77 -21.00 2.76 13.22
N GLY A 78 -21.74 1.69 13.55
CA GLY A 78 -21.46 0.33 13.05
C GLY A 78 -21.36 0.20 11.52
N PHE A 79 -22.12 1.00 10.78
CA PHE A 79 -22.07 1.04 9.30
C PHE A 79 -20.75 1.63 8.77
N VAL A 80 -20.27 2.72 9.38
CA VAL A 80 -18.98 3.35 9.01
C VAL A 80 -17.82 2.42 9.38
N LYS A 81 -17.94 1.71 10.50
CA LYS A 81 -16.96 0.69 10.92
C LYS A 81 -16.90 -0.47 9.94
N PHE A 82 -18.04 -0.96 9.45
CA PHE A 82 -18.10 -1.98 8.40
C PHE A 82 -17.43 -1.52 7.10
N MET A 83 -17.76 -0.33 6.61
CA MET A 83 -17.12 0.22 5.41
C MET A 83 -15.61 0.44 5.58
N THR A 84 -15.15 0.87 6.76
CA THR A 84 -13.72 1.02 7.08
C THR A 84 -13.01 -0.33 7.10
N VAL A 85 -13.64 -1.38 7.62
CA VAL A 85 -13.12 -2.77 7.55
C VAL A 85 -13.05 -3.27 6.11
N VAL A 86 -14.04 -2.96 5.27
CA VAL A 86 -14.01 -3.28 3.83
C VAL A 86 -12.84 -2.55 3.14
N LEU A 87 -12.61 -1.27 3.45
CA LEU A 87 -11.44 -0.52 2.98
C LEU A 87 -10.13 -1.17 3.43
N LEU A 88 -10.05 -1.62 4.69
CA LEU A 88 -8.88 -2.28 5.25
C LEU A 88 -8.60 -3.60 4.53
N LEU A 89 -9.63 -4.40 4.24
CA LEU A 89 -9.51 -5.61 3.42
C LEU A 89 -9.10 -5.30 1.98
N LEU A 90 -9.59 -4.21 1.39
CA LEU A 90 -9.23 -3.78 0.03
C LEU A 90 -7.78 -3.25 -0.06
N LYS A 91 -7.22 -2.71 1.03
CA LYS A 91 -5.80 -2.32 1.08
C LYS A 91 -4.84 -3.50 0.90
N ILE A 92 -5.22 -4.72 1.31
CA ILE A 92 -4.37 -5.93 1.19
C ILE A 92 -4.09 -6.30 -0.28
N PRO A 93 -5.10 -6.50 -1.16
CA PRO A 93 -4.85 -6.78 -2.57
C PRO A 93 -4.24 -5.57 -3.29
N VAL A 94 -4.54 -4.34 -2.87
CA VAL A 94 -3.84 -3.14 -3.39
C VAL A 94 -2.34 -3.24 -3.07
N PHE A 95 -1.96 -3.50 -1.83
CA PHE A 95 -0.56 -3.66 -1.44
C PHE A 95 0.15 -4.77 -2.23
N PHE A 96 -0.51 -5.92 -2.42
CA PHE A 96 0.06 -7.02 -3.19
C PHE A 96 0.19 -6.70 -4.68
N ALA A 97 -0.84 -6.09 -5.30
CA ALA A 97 -0.81 -5.70 -6.70
C ALA A 97 0.30 -4.68 -6.98
N PHE A 98 0.46 -3.68 -6.12
CA PHE A 98 1.56 -2.72 -6.22
C PHE A 98 2.93 -3.33 -5.90
N GLY A 99 3.01 -4.25 -4.95
CA GLY A 99 4.23 -5.01 -4.66
C GLY A 99 4.68 -5.84 -5.86
N LEU A 100 3.75 -6.46 -6.59
CA LEU A 100 4.04 -7.15 -7.85
C LEU A 100 4.51 -6.19 -8.93
N THR A 101 3.83 -5.04 -9.11
CA THR A 101 4.24 -4.00 -10.07
C THR A 101 5.63 -3.44 -9.74
N LEU A 102 5.95 -3.26 -8.46
CA LEU A 102 7.28 -2.86 -7.99
C LEU A 102 8.36 -3.87 -8.38
N ARG A 103 8.10 -5.17 -8.15
CA ARG A 103 9.03 -6.24 -8.54
C ARG A 103 9.19 -6.32 -10.06
N GLN A 104 8.12 -6.14 -10.82
CA GLN A 104 8.17 -6.11 -12.29
C GLN A 104 8.98 -4.92 -12.82
N ARG A 105 8.94 -3.78 -12.13
CA ARG A 105 9.73 -2.57 -12.46
C ARG A 105 11.18 -2.64 -11.96
N GLY A 106 11.66 -3.80 -11.51
CA GLY A 106 13.04 -3.99 -11.03
C GLY A 106 13.33 -3.36 -9.67
N ALA A 107 12.32 -2.79 -9.01
CA ALA A 107 12.41 -2.33 -7.64
C ALA A 107 12.22 -3.51 -6.67
N GLN A 108 13.31 -4.23 -6.42
CA GLN A 108 13.55 -4.64 -5.03
C GLN A 108 13.75 -3.34 -4.22
N PHE A 109 13.55 -3.35 -2.90
CA PHE A 109 13.97 -2.26 -2.01
C PHE A 109 15.52 -2.08 -1.99
N SER A 110 16.19 -2.25 -3.14
CA SER A 110 17.61 -2.12 -3.39
C SER A 110 18.12 -0.69 -3.22
N GLY A 111 17.23 0.32 -3.20
CA GLY A 111 17.56 1.69 -2.80
C GLY A 111 17.62 1.90 -1.28
N LEU A 112 17.12 0.94 -0.50
CA LEU A 112 17.14 0.95 0.97
C LEU A 112 18.25 0.06 1.56
N GLY A 113 19.18 -0.43 0.73
CA GLY A 113 20.38 -1.16 1.17
C GLY A 113 20.15 -2.50 1.87
N ILE A 114 18.92 -2.86 2.22
CA ILE A 114 18.58 -4.13 2.84
C ILE A 114 18.40 -5.17 1.74
N ARG A 115 19.53 -5.75 1.29
CA ARG A 115 19.48 -7.03 0.59
C ARG A 115 19.28 -8.09 1.66
N GLY A 116 18.34 -9.01 1.45
CA GLY A 116 18.11 -10.16 2.35
C GLY A 116 19.34 -11.08 2.54
N GLY A 117 20.49 -10.76 1.96
CA GLY A 117 21.79 -11.39 2.22
C GLY A 117 22.64 -10.67 3.28
N ASP A 118 22.37 -9.41 3.63
CA ASP A 118 23.20 -8.67 4.60
C ASP A 118 22.93 -9.08 6.06
N LEU A 119 21.78 -9.71 6.34
CA LEU A 119 21.49 -10.37 7.63
C LEU A 119 22.21 -11.72 7.80
N SER A 120 22.85 -12.25 6.75
CA SER A 120 23.65 -13.48 6.81
C SER A 120 25.16 -13.23 6.73
N GLY A 121 25.61 -11.97 6.61
CA GLY A 121 27.01 -11.65 6.30
C GLY A 121 27.74 -10.73 7.28
N ALA A 122 27.05 -10.11 8.24
CA ALA A 122 27.66 -9.15 9.16
C ALA A 122 28.12 -9.81 10.47
N THR A 123 29.08 -10.74 10.40
CA THR A 123 30.17 -10.98 11.39
C THR A 123 30.91 -12.26 11.02
N GLY A 124 32.05 -12.16 10.31
CA GLY A 124 32.93 -13.32 10.16
C GLY A 124 33.95 -13.33 9.03
N VAL A 125 34.47 -12.20 8.55
CA VAL A 125 35.74 -12.21 7.80
C VAL A 125 36.56 -11.00 8.21
N PHE A 126 37.19 -11.11 9.37
CA PHE A 126 38.35 -10.30 9.72
C PHE A 126 39.53 -10.92 8.99
N CYS A 127 39.99 -10.23 7.95
CA CYS A 127 41.14 -10.59 7.13
C CYS A 127 42.39 -10.70 8.04
N LEU A 128 42.98 -11.89 8.10
CA LEU A 128 44.33 -12.18 8.58
C LEU A 128 45.03 -12.99 7.49
#